data_AF-Q8NMZ4-F1
#
_entry.id   AF-Q8NMZ4-F1
#
_cell.length_a   1.000
_cell.length_b   1.000
_cell.length_c   1.000
_cell.angle_alpha   90.00
_cell.angle_beta   90.00
_cell.angle_gamma   90.00
#
_symmetry.space_group_name_H-M   'P 1'
#
loop_
_entity.id
_entity.type
_entity.pdbx_description
1 polymer ?
#
loop_
_entity_poly.entity_id
_entity_poly.type
_entity_poly.pdbx_seq_one_letter_code
_entity_poly.pdbx_strand_id
1 'polypeptide(L)'
;MAGHTHKTHRTAYKQLEALARNGHLFTYIDPPAEVDGVVKSTTNCLEGGINAQIKALARNHRGMFDEHQRIAVDWWLLMHTQLPGDPVEIARQQNWGQDGLAKVPDLIQQEQPHDHDGRPATYDTGIDATPNNSSGIRQGWAGRFN
;
A
#
# COMPACT_ATOMS: atom_id res chain seq x y z
N MET A 1 8.65 45.59 2.09
CA MET A 1 7.64 44.54 1.87
C MET A 1 8.35 43.19 1.86
N ALA A 2 8.44 42.51 3.01
CA ALA A 2 9.20 41.29 3.14
C ALA A 2 8.25 40.13 3.49
N GLY A 3 8.46 38.96 2.89
CA GLY A 3 7.99 37.71 3.51
C GLY A 3 7.24 36.72 2.61
N HIS A 4 7.73 36.44 1.41
CA HIS A 4 7.23 35.29 0.61
C HIS A 4 8.28 34.18 0.43
N THR A 5 9.46 34.34 1.03
CA THR A 5 10.50 33.31 0.98
C THR A 5 10.13 32.16 1.91
N HIS A 6 10.05 30.94 1.36
CA HIS A 6 9.76 29.68 2.04
C HIS A 6 8.32 29.48 2.55
N LYS A 7 7.30 30.09 1.93
CA LYS A 7 5.89 29.90 2.33
C LYS A 7 5.52 28.41 2.48
N THR A 8 5.84 27.58 1.48
CA THR A 8 5.55 26.14 1.48
C THR A 8 6.24 25.40 2.64
N HIS A 9 7.52 25.67 2.88
CA HIS A 9 8.29 25.00 3.94
C HIS A 9 7.80 25.41 5.33
N ARG A 10 7.42 26.68 5.52
CA ARG A 10 6.86 27.16 6.79
C ARG A 10 5.49 26.57 7.06
N THR A 11 4.66 26.40 6.04
CA THR A 11 3.37 25.72 6.16
C THR A 11 3.56 24.25 6.51
N ALA A 12 4.44 23.54 5.82
CA ALA A 12 4.76 22.14 6.11
C ALA A 12 5.32 21.98 7.54
N TYR A 13 6.24 22.86 7.95
CA TYR A 13 6.76 22.86 9.31
C TYR A 13 5.65 23.03 10.35
N LYS A 14 4.76 24.01 10.17
CA LYS A 14 3.64 24.24 11.09
C LYS A 14 2.66 23.08 11.14
N GLN A 15 2.45 22.37 10.02
CA GLN A 15 1.63 21.16 10.00
C GLN A 15 2.28 20.03 10.79
N LEU A 16 3.59 19.79 10.60
CA LEU A 16 4.33 18.80 11.37
C LEU A 16 4.39 19.14 12.86
N GLU A 17 4.60 20.42 13.19
CA GLU A 17 4.57 20.93 14.56
C GLU A 17 3.20 20.70 15.22
N ALA A 18 2.10 20.98 14.50
CA ALA A 18 0.76 20.73 15.00
C ALA A 18 0.50 19.23 15.23
N LEU A 19 0.93 18.37 14.31
CA LEU A 19 0.79 16.92 14.45
C LEU A 19 1.62 16.37 15.62
N ALA A 20 2.84 16.87 15.82
CA ALA A 20 3.68 16.51 16.97
C ALA A 20 3.04 16.97 18.29
N ARG A 21 2.56 18.22 18.37
CA ARG A 21 1.87 18.74 19.55
C ARG A 21 0.58 18.01 19.89
N ASN A 22 -0.15 17.52 18.88
CA ASN A 22 -1.37 16.75 19.06
C ASN A 22 -1.09 15.27 19.40
N GLY A 23 0.18 14.87 19.55
CA GLY A 23 0.54 13.49 19.87
C GLY A 23 0.30 12.50 18.72
N HIS A 24 0.23 12.98 17.48
CA HIS A 24 0.07 12.10 16.31
C HIS A 24 1.42 11.66 15.70
N LEU A 25 2.50 12.40 15.96
CA LEU A 25 3.86 12.02 15.59
C LEU A 25 4.62 11.55 16.83
N PHE A 26 5.57 10.63 16.62
CA PHE A 26 6.48 10.13 17.67
C PHE A 26 5.78 9.47 18.87
N THR A 27 4.62 8.85 18.66
CA THR A 27 3.84 8.12 19.70
C THR A 27 4.59 6.99 20.38
N TYR A 28 5.73 6.57 19.84
CA TYR A 28 6.61 5.58 20.45
C TYR A 28 7.47 6.14 21.60
N ILE A 29 7.61 7.46 21.70
CA ILE A 29 8.38 8.11 22.77
C ILE A 29 7.58 8.07 24.08
N ASP A 30 6.28 8.37 23.99
CA ASP A 30 5.35 8.36 25.11
C ASP A 30 4.15 7.44 24.77
N PRO A 31 4.34 6.11 24.83
CA PRO A 31 3.28 5.18 24.54
C PRO A 31 2.15 5.27 25.58
N PRO A 32 0.89 5.03 25.18
CA PRO A 32 -0.24 4.95 26.12
C PRO A 32 0.03 3.92 27.21
N ALA A 33 -0.52 4.14 28.41
CA ALA A 33 -0.32 3.27 29.57
C ALA A 33 -0.80 1.82 29.32
N GLU A 34 -1.68 1.60 28.34
CA GLU A 34 -2.14 0.26 27.97
C GLU A 34 -1.15 -0.51 27.06
N VAL A 35 -0.11 0.14 26.54
CA VAL A 35 0.85 -0.49 25.62
C VAL A 35 2.08 -0.96 26.40
N ASP A 36 2.09 -2.25 26.74
CA ASP A 36 3.23 -2.88 27.39
C ASP A 36 4.27 -3.32 26.34
N GLY A 37 5.50 -2.78 26.44
CA GLY A 37 6.64 -3.14 25.58
C GLY A 37 7.20 -2.02 24.69
N VAL A 38 8.24 -2.37 23.91
CA VAL A 38 8.93 -1.41 23.03
C VAL A 38 8.07 -1.12 21.78
N VAL A 39 7.48 0.07 21.73
CA VAL A 39 6.81 0.56 20.52
C VAL A 39 7.86 0.87 19.46
N LYS A 40 7.84 0.10 18.38
CA LYS A 40 8.84 0.25 17.32
C LYS A 40 8.57 1.51 16.51
N SER A 41 9.61 2.32 16.32
CA SER A 41 9.56 3.63 15.63
C SER A 41 9.08 3.60 14.17
N THR A 42 8.92 2.43 13.55
CA THR A 42 8.56 2.30 12.13
C THR A 42 7.54 1.18 11.90
N THR A 43 6.66 1.38 10.92
CA THR A 43 5.71 0.38 10.37
C THR A 43 6.40 -0.81 9.70
N ASN A 44 7.73 -0.80 9.60
CA ASN A 44 8.54 -1.90 9.04
C ASN A 44 8.33 -3.25 9.71
N CYS A 45 7.73 -3.31 10.90
CA CYS A 45 7.44 -4.59 11.55
C CYS A 45 6.24 -5.31 10.94
N LEU A 46 5.29 -4.57 10.38
CA LEU A 46 4.22 -5.16 9.58
C LEU A 46 4.76 -5.54 8.19
N GLU A 47 5.49 -4.62 7.54
CA GLU A 47 6.03 -4.84 6.19
C GLU A 47 7.13 -5.92 6.12
N GLY A 48 8.01 -5.97 7.10
CA GLY A 48 9.10 -6.95 7.20
C GLY A 48 8.77 -8.19 8.02
N GLY A 49 7.66 -8.18 8.76
CA GLY A 49 7.21 -9.30 9.59
C GLY A 49 6.11 -10.10 8.92
N ILE A 50 4.86 -9.76 9.23
CA ILE A 50 3.67 -10.51 8.80
C ILE A 50 3.48 -10.41 7.28
N ASN A 51 3.54 -9.20 6.71
CA ASN A 51 3.31 -8.99 5.27
C ASN A 51 4.40 -9.66 4.43
N ALA A 52 5.65 -9.68 4.89
CA ALA A 52 6.74 -10.37 4.20
C ALA A 52 6.47 -11.89 4.09
N GLN A 53 5.95 -12.50 5.16
CA GLN A 53 5.63 -13.92 5.20
C GLN A 53 4.40 -14.26 4.35
N ILE A 54 3.35 -13.44 4.38
CA ILE A 54 2.18 -13.58 3.50
C ILE A 54 2.58 -13.44 2.03
N LYS A 55 3.38 -12.42 1.69
CA LYS A 55 3.93 -12.23 0.34
C LYS A 55 4.80 -13.43 -0.07
N ALA A 56 5.51 -14.06 0.86
CA ALA A 56 6.30 -15.27 0.59
C ALA A 56 5.43 -16.50 0.35
N LEU A 57 4.38 -16.70 1.15
CA LEU A 57 3.39 -17.76 0.97
C LEU A 57 2.76 -17.66 -0.42
N ALA A 58 2.28 -16.46 -0.79
CA ALA A 58 1.74 -16.17 -2.12
C ALA A 58 2.74 -16.48 -3.25
N ARG A 59 4.01 -16.06 -3.10
CA ARG A 59 5.06 -16.31 -4.10
C ARG A 59 5.41 -17.79 -4.24
N ASN A 60 5.50 -18.52 -3.14
CA ASN A 60 5.86 -19.94 -3.14
C ASN A 60 4.78 -20.82 -3.76
N HIS A 61 3.53 -20.36 -3.72
CA HIS A 61 2.37 -21.03 -4.32
C HIS A 61 1.87 -20.34 -5.60
N ARG A 62 2.78 -19.69 -6.34
CA ARG A 62 2.45 -19.04 -7.61
C ARG A 62 1.83 -20.05 -8.58
N GLY A 63 0.66 -19.72 -9.15
CA GLY A 63 -0.10 -20.60 -10.04
C GLY A 63 -1.23 -21.37 -9.35
N MET A 64 -1.38 -21.20 -8.04
CA MET A 64 -2.60 -21.57 -7.32
C MET A 64 -3.77 -20.69 -7.75
N PHE A 65 -4.98 -21.24 -7.80
CA PHE A 65 -6.18 -20.43 -8.03
C PHE A 65 -6.35 -19.39 -6.93
N ASP A 66 -6.85 -18.20 -7.30
CA ASP A 66 -6.97 -17.05 -6.38
C ASP A 66 -7.73 -17.40 -5.09
N GLU A 67 -8.81 -18.19 -5.20
CA GLU A 67 -9.59 -18.66 -4.06
C GLU A 67 -8.77 -19.56 -3.13
N HIS A 68 -8.01 -20.50 -3.68
CA HIS A 68 -7.14 -21.38 -2.88
C HIS A 68 -5.98 -20.59 -2.24
N GLN A 69 -5.42 -19.62 -2.95
CA GLN A 69 -4.35 -18.77 -2.42
C GLN A 69 -4.87 -17.92 -1.26
N ARG A 70 -6.09 -17.40 -1.37
CA ARG A 70 -6.75 -16.68 -0.29
C ARG A 70 -7.00 -17.58 0.92
N ILE A 71 -7.55 -18.78 0.72
CA ILE A 71 -7.76 -19.76 1.79
C ILE A 71 -6.44 -20.10 2.49
N ALA A 72 -5.35 -20.27 1.74
CA ALA A 72 -4.03 -20.51 2.32
C ALA A 72 -3.55 -19.35 3.21
N VAL A 73 -3.79 -18.10 2.78
CA VAL A 73 -3.49 -16.90 3.59
C VAL A 73 -4.38 -16.85 4.84
N ASP A 74 -5.67 -17.12 4.73
CA ASP A 74 -6.61 -17.16 5.86
C ASP A 74 -6.18 -18.20 6.91
N TRP A 75 -5.79 -19.40 6.48
CA TRP A 75 -5.24 -20.43 7.35
C TRP A 75 -3.93 -20.01 8.01
N TRP A 76 -3.03 -19.38 7.26
CA TRP A 76 -1.78 -18.88 7.81
C TRP A 76 -2.04 -17.83 8.89
N LEU A 77 -2.95 -16.88 8.66
CA LEU A 77 -3.36 -15.86 9.63
C LEU A 77 -3.98 -16.47 10.90
N LEU A 78 -4.82 -17.48 10.74
CA LEU A 78 -5.41 -18.21 11.87
C LEU A 78 -4.33 -18.82 12.77
N MET A 79 -3.32 -19.46 12.18
CA MET A 79 -2.22 -20.11 12.93
C MET A 79 -1.28 -19.12 13.62
N HIS A 80 -1.20 -17.88 13.13
CA HIS A 80 -0.34 -16.83 13.69
C HIS A 80 -1.09 -15.86 14.62
N THR A 81 -2.37 -16.14 14.87
CA THR A 81 -3.17 -15.43 15.87
C THR A 81 -2.98 -16.09 17.23
N GLN A 82 -2.71 -15.33 18.28
CA GLN A 82 -2.33 -15.87 19.60
C GLN A 82 -3.47 -16.64 20.31
N LEU A 83 -4.72 -16.23 20.07
CA LEU A 83 -5.93 -16.86 20.61
C LEU A 83 -7.01 -16.84 19.52
N PRO A 84 -6.90 -17.71 18.50
CA PRO A 84 -7.90 -17.74 17.44
C PRO A 84 -9.22 -18.27 18.00
N GLY A 85 -10.34 -17.72 17.51
CA GLY A 85 -11.65 -18.32 17.73
C GLY A 85 -11.79 -19.64 16.97
N ASP A 86 -12.95 -20.29 17.09
CA ASP A 86 -13.23 -21.50 16.31
C ASP A 86 -13.21 -21.18 14.80
N PRO A 87 -12.35 -21.82 13.99
CA PRO A 87 -12.28 -21.59 12.55
C PRO A 87 -13.62 -21.76 11.83
N VAL A 88 -14.46 -22.70 12.27
CA VAL A 88 -15.77 -22.94 11.62
C VAL A 88 -16.74 -21.79 11.90
N GLU A 89 -16.75 -21.29 13.13
CA GLU A 89 -17.57 -20.13 13.50
C GLU A 89 -17.10 -18.87 12.78
N ILE A 90 -15.78 -18.63 12.70
CA ILE A 90 -15.20 -17.50 11.97
C ILE A 90 -15.55 -17.59 10.48
N ALA A 91 -15.38 -18.76 9.86
CA ALA A 91 -15.72 -18.97 8.46
C ALA A 91 -17.21 -18.71 8.22
N ARG A 92 -18.10 -19.20 9.09
CA ARG A 92 -19.55 -18.96 8.99
C ARG A 92 -19.89 -17.48 9.10
N GLN A 93 -19.28 -16.75 10.03
CA GLN A 93 -19.49 -15.31 10.22
C GLN A 93 -19.03 -14.48 9.03
N GLN A 94 -18.00 -14.93 8.30
CA GLN A 94 -17.49 -14.28 7.09
C GLN A 94 -18.14 -14.81 5.81
N ASN A 95 -19.25 -15.55 5.93
CA ASN A 95 -19.93 -16.24 4.83
C ASN A 95 -18.95 -17.06 3.97
N TRP A 96 -18.11 -17.86 4.61
CA TRP A 96 -17.04 -18.65 3.99
C TRP A 96 -16.09 -17.83 3.11
N GLY A 97 -15.85 -16.58 3.52
CA GLY A 97 -15.00 -15.62 2.82
C GLY A 97 -15.74 -14.83 1.73
N GLN A 98 -17.00 -15.08 1.42
CA GLN A 98 -17.70 -14.33 0.36
C GLN A 98 -17.81 -12.83 0.68
N ASP A 99 -17.96 -12.47 1.96
CA ASP A 99 -18.06 -11.08 2.40
C ASP A 99 -16.76 -10.29 2.17
N GLY A 100 -15.61 -10.96 2.33
CA GLY A 100 -14.31 -10.38 2.00
C GLY A 100 -14.09 -10.28 0.49
N LEU A 101 -14.57 -11.25 -0.28
CA LEU A 101 -14.46 -11.24 -1.75
C LEU A 101 -15.27 -10.08 -2.35
N ALA A 102 -16.46 -9.83 -1.82
CA ALA A 102 -17.33 -8.74 -2.26
C ALA A 102 -16.68 -7.35 -2.10
N LYS A 103 -15.72 -7.19 -1.18
CA LYS A 103 -15.01 -5.92 -0.91
C LYS A 103 -13.79 -5.72 -1.81
N VAL A 104 -13.33 -6.75 -2.52
CA VAL A 104 -12.12 -6.67 -3.37
C VAL A 104 -12.20 -5.57 -4.43
N PRO A 105 -13.32 -5.40 -5.17
CA PRO A 105 -13.42 -4.33 -6.17
C PRO A 105 -13.26 -2.93 -5.58
N ASP A 106 -13.88 -2.68 -4.42
CA ASP A 106 -13.82 -1.38 -3.73
C ASP A 106 -12.40 -1.07 -3.24
N LEU A 107 -11.70 -2.09 -2.71
CA LEU A 107 -10.31 -1.96 -2.27
C LEU A 107 -9.35 -1.69 -3.44
N ILE A 108 -9.56 -2.37 -4.58
CA ILE A 108 -8.78 -2.11 -5.79
C ILE A 108 -8.98 -0.67 -6.27
N GLN A 109 -10.21 -0.14 -6.21
CA GLN A 109 -10.48 1.27 -6.55
C GLN A 109 -9.82 2.26 -5.59
N GLN A 110 -9.71 1.92 -4.30
CA GLN A 110 -9.01 2.76 -3.31
C GLN A 110 -7.48 2.75 -3.49
N GLU A 111 -6.90 1.63 -3.94
CA GLU A 111 -5.47 1.51 -4.22
C GLU A 111 -5.05 2.13 -5.57
N GLN A 112 -6.00 2.36 -6.47
CA GLN A 112 -5.73 3.06 -7.72
C GLN A 112 -5.28 4.49 -7.40
N PRO A 113 -4.12 4.94 -7.90
CA PRO A 113 -3.68 6.30 -7.69
C PRO A 113 -4.73 7.25 -8.27
N HIS A 114 -5.38 7.99 -7.39
CA HIS A 114 -6.28 9.05 -7.78
C HIS A 114 -5.52 10.08 -8.65
N ASP A 115 -5.95 10.23 -9.90
CA ASP A 115 -5.40 11.17 -10.90
C ASP A 115 -5.50 12.67 -10.49
N HIS A 116 -6.01 12.96 -9.29
CA HIS A 116 -6.40 14.31 -8.86
C HIS A 116 -5.22 15.24 -8.54
N ASP A 117 -4.00 14.72 -8.51
CA ASP A 117 -2.81 15.46 -8.07
C ASP A 117 -1.93 15.98 -9.22
N GLY A 118 -2.36 15.82 -10.48
CA GLY A 118 -1.63 16.32 -11.66
C GLY A 118 -0.26 15.69 -11.87
N ARG A 119 -0.01 14.54 -11.23
CA ARG A 119 1.20 13.72 -11.44
C ARG A 119 1.02 12.93 -12.74
N PRO A 120 2.08 12.68 -13.53
CA PRO A 120 1.99 11.82 -14.71
C PRO A 120 1.44 10.44 -14.32
N ALA A 121 0.59 9.86 -15.17
CA ALA A 121 0.08 8.50 -14.99
C ALA A 121 1.24 7.53 -14.76
N THR A 122 1.14 6.66 -13.75
CA THR A 122 2.20 5.70 -13.42
C THR A 122 2.33 4.57 -14.46
N TYR A 123 1.31 4.40 -15.30
CA TYR A 123 1.32 3.48 -16.44
C TYR A 123 0.64 4.13 -17.65
N ASP A 124 1.39 4.26 -18.74
CA ASP A 124 0.87 4.62 -20.05
C ASP A 124 0.22 3.38 -20.68
N THR A 125 -1.09 3.42 -20.96
CA THR A 125 -1.80 2.36 -21.70
C THR A 125 -1.63 2.50 -23.21
N GLY A 126 -0.72 3.34 -23.69
CA GLY A 126 -0.46 3.63 -25.11
C GLY A 126 0.29 2.55 -25.89
N ILE A 127 0.40 1.32 -25.39
CA ILE A 127 0.88 0.19 -26.19
C ILE A 127 -0.35 -0.57 -26.70
N ASP A 128 -0.74 -0.28 -27.94
CA ASP A 128 -1.79 -1.01 -28.64
C ASP A 128 -1.47 -2.52 -28.64
N ALA A 129 -2.43 -3.36 -28.25
CA ALA A 129 -2.30 -4.82 -28.25
C ALA A 129 -2.21 -5.42 -29.67
N THR A 130 -2.39 -4.60 -30.70
CA THR A 130 -2.12 -4.96 -32.10
C THR A 130 -0.64 -4.74 -32.40
N PRO A 131 0.10 -5.73 -32.93
CA PRO A 131 1.49 -5.55 -33.34
C PRO A 131 1.58 -4.47 -34.44
N ASN A 132 1.86 -3.22 -34.05
CA ASN A 132 2.20 -2.16 -34.99
C ASN A 132 3.70 -2.21 -35.24
N ASN A 133 4.08 -2.75 -36.40
CA ASN A 133 5.44 -2.76 -36.92
C ASN A 133 5.83 -1.38 -37.48
N SER A 134 5.84 -0.34 -36.63
CA SER A 134 6.40 0.97 -36.97
C SER A 134 7.89 1.04 -36.60
N SER A 135 8.69 0.08 -37.08
CA SER A 135 10.15 0.09 -36.96
C SER A 135 10.84 1.12 -37.85
N GLY A 136 10.09 2.06 -38.44
CA GLY A 136 10.62 3.10 -39.30
C GLY A 136 9.77 4.35 -39.23
N ILE A 137 10.02 5.20 -38.24
CA ILE A 137 10.07 6.67 -38.33
C ILE A 137 10.86 7.11 -37.09
N ARG A 138 12.19 7.22 -37.23
CA ARG A 138 13.03 7.98 -36.31
C ARG A 138 13.35 9.29 -37.01
N GLN A 139 12.58 10.36 -36.76
CA GLN A 139 13.03 11.71 -37.10
C GLN A 139 13.71 12.27 -35.86
N GLY A 140 15.03 12.06 -35.80
CA GLY A 140 15.90 12.66 -34.80
C GLY A 140 16.04 14.16 -35.04
N TRP A 141 16.07 14.90 -33.93
CA TRP A 141 16.38 16.33 -33.87
C TRP A 141 17.84 16.57 -34.32
N ALA A 142 18.04 17.29 -35.42
CA ALA A 142 19.34 17.79 -35.82
C ALA A 142 19.73 18.99 -34.95
N GLY A 143 20.74 18.79 -34.10
CA GLY A 143 21.40 19.86 -33.35
C GLY A 143 21.99 20.89 -34.31
N ARG A 144 21.81 22.17 -33.98
CA ARG A 144 22.50 23.28 -34.63
C ARG A 144 23.94 23.31 -34.15
N PHE A 145 24.89 23.25 -35.08
CA PHE A 145 26.27 23.68 -34.85
C PHE A 145 26.40 25.13 -35.29
N ASN A 146 26.97 25.95 -34.40
CA ASN A 146 27.44 27.34 -34.51
C ASN A 146 26.48 28.39 -35.09
#